data_AF-A0A838IBS3-F1
#
_entry.id   AF-A0A838IBS3-F1
#
_cell.length_a   1.000
_cell.length_b   1.000
_cell.length_c   1.000
_cell.angle_alpha   90.00
_cell.angle_beta   90.00
_cell.angle_gamma   90.00
#
_symmetry.space_group_name_H-M   'P 1'
#
loop_
_entity.id
_entity.type
_entity.pdbx_description
1 polymer ?
#
loop_
_entity_poly.entity_id
_entity_poly.type
_entity_poly.pdbx_seq_one_letter_code
_entity_poly.pdbx_strand_id
1 'polypeptide(L)'
;ALVMTLAVGLVPFLPDGGPRELYDRTLGYQAGRGSPFSVWGQEPGLGWLHTVAKAGVLLGAVAVAAVPRTGGPRQVAALGAVVVIGLQLVATHWFYLYVVWFTPLVLVVVMGVYRRPPSEPEQAPAPPAREAVPA
;
A
#
# COMPACT_ATOMS: atom_id res chain seq x y z
N ALA A 1 -0.40 -6.26 -20.65
CA ALA A 1 -1.41 -6.30 -19.57
C ALA A 1 -1.67 -4.90 -18.99
N LEU A 2 -0.72 -4.25 -18.29
CA LEU A 2 -0.94 -2.95 -17.64
C LEU A 2 -1.50 -1.86 -18.58
N VAL A 3 -0.90 -1.68 -19.76
CA VAL A 3 -1.36 -0.69 -20.75
C VAL A 3 -2.80 -0.98 -21.19
N MET A 4 -3.14 -2.24 -21.42
CA MET A 4 -4.50 -2.65 -21.77
C MET A 4 -5.48 -2.39 -20.61
N THR A 5 -5.08 -2.69 -19.37
CA THR A 5 -5.89 -2.41 -18.18
C THR A 5 -6.14 -0.90 -18.03
N LEU A 6 -5.10 -0.09 -18.22
CA LEU A 6 -5.23 1.38 -18.19
C LEU A 6 -6.15 1.86 -19.32
N ALA A 7 -5.96 1.38 -20.55
CA ALA A 7 -6.79 1.77 -21.68
C ALA A 7 -8.27 1.42 -21.45
N VAL A 8 -8.56 0.17 -21.05
CA VAL A 8 -9.93 -0.27 -20.76
C VAL A 8 -10.54 0.51 -19.58
N GLY A 9 -9.74 0.86 -18.57
CA GLY A 9 -10.21 1.59 -17.40
C GLY A 9 -10.37 3.10 -17.59
N LEU A 10 -9.67 3.71 -18.55
CA LEU A 10 -9.66 5.17 -18.76
C LEU A 10 -10.42 5.61 -20.01
N VAL A 11 -10.30 4.88 -21.12
CA VAL A 11 -10.84 5.32 -22.42
C VAL A 11 -12.36 5.51 -22.40
N PRO A 12 -13.17 4.60 -21.80
CA PRO A 12 -14.62 4.81 -21.72
C PRO A 12 -15.05 6.02 -20.90
N PHE A 13 -14.15 6.58 -20.08
CA PHE A 13 -14.42 7.69 -19.16
C PHE A 13 -13.68 8.97 -19.56
N LEU A 14 -13.14 9.03 -20.79
CA LEU A 14 -12.57 10.25 -21.33
C LEU A 14 -13.69 11.31 -21.49
N PRO A 15 -13.51 12.52 -20.93
CA PRO A 15 -14.42 13.63 -21.16
C PRO A 15 -14.45 14.04 -22.65
N ASP A 16 -15.49 14.75 -23.05
CA ASP A 16 -15.65 15.24 -24.42
C ASP A 16 -14.49 16.17 -24.87
N GLY A 17 -13.91 16.95 -23.94
CA GLY A 17 -12.70 17.75 -24.18
C GLY A 17 -11.40 16.96 -24.14
N GLY A 18 -11.48 15.63 -24.06
CA GLY A 18 -10.38 14.70 -24.27
C GLY A 18 -9.40 14.56 -23.10
N PRO A 19 -8.19 14.03 -23.36
CA PRO A 19 -7.22 13.70 -22.32
C PRO A 19 -6.75 14.89 -21.48
N ARG A 20 -6.75 16.10 -22.05
CA ARG A 20 -6.36 17.31 -21.32
C ARG A 20 -7.39 17.67 -20.28
N GLU A 21 -8.67 17.64 -20.63
CA GLU A 21 -9.75 17.87 -19.67
C GLU A 21 -9.72 16.85 -18.53
N LEU A 22 -9.44 15.58 -18.85
CA LEU A 22 -9.24 14.53 -17.83
C LEU A 22 -8.09 14.88 -16.88
N TYR A 23 -6.93 15.30 -17.41
CA TYR A 23 -5.79 15.73 -16.60
C TYR A 23 -6.12 16.91 -15.70
N ASP A 24 -6.71 17.97 -16.28
CA ASP A 24 -7.03 19.21 -15.57
C ASP A 24 -8.01 18.96 -14.42
N ARG A 25 -8.98 18.04 -14.60
CA ARG A 25 -9.96 17.66 -13.57
C ARG A 25 -9.45 16.65 -12.54
N THR A 26 -8.28 16.06 -12.74
CA THR A 26 -7.74 15.03 -11.85
C THR A 26 -6.39 15.45 -11.27
N LEU A 27 -5.30 15.09 -11.93
CA LEU A 27 -3.94 15.30 -11.46
C LEU A 27 -3.58 16.80 -11.42
N GLY A 28 -3.97 17.56 -12.43
CA GLY A 28 -3.73 19.02 -12.50
C GLY A 28 -4.41 19.74 -11.35
N TYR A 29 -5.70 19.43 -11.12
CA TYR A 29 -6.43 19.94 -9.97
C TYR A 29 -5.76 19.59 -8.64
N GLN A 30 -5.38 18.32 -8.42
CA GLN A 30 -4.74 17.91 -7.16
C GLN A 30 -3.36 18.55 -6.95
N ALA A 31 -2.59 18.75 -8.02
CA ALA A 31 -1.27 19.39 -7.95
C ALA A 31 -1.37 20.89 -7.57
N GLY A 32 -2.44 21.57 -8.00
CA GLY A 32 -2.68 22.99 -7.70
C GLY A 32 -3.36 23.25 -6.35
N ARG A 33 -3.76 22.21 -5.62
CA ARG A 33 -4.50 22.35 -4.36
C ARG A 33 -3.57 22.71 -3.21
N GLY A 34 -3.81 23.87 -2.61
CA GLY A 34 -3.25 24.23 -1.30
C GLY A 34 -3.85 23.40 -0.16
N SER A 35 -3.20 23.40 0.99
CA SER A 35 -3.75 22.80 2.22
C SER A 35 -3.27 23.53 3.46
N PRO A 36 -4.17 23.79 4.43
CA PRO A 36 -3.76 24.27 5.74
C PRO A 36 -3.19 23.14 6.63
N PHE A 37 -3.22 21.88 6.19
CA PHE A 37 -2.87 20.71 7.00
C PHE A 37 -1.58 20.00 6.60
N SER A 38 -0.93 20.42 5.51
CA SER A 38 0.38 19.90 5.13
C SER A 38 1.47 20.94 5.40
N VAL A 39 2.64 20.48 5.82
CA VAL A 39 3.82 21.36 5.98
C VAL A 39 4.17 22.08 4.67
N TRP A 40 3.94 21.41 3.54
CA TRP A 40 4.19 21.94 2.20
C TRP A 40 3.25 23.08 1.81
N GLY A 41 2.02 23.06 2.31
CA GLY A 41 1.04 24.14 2.10
C GLY A 41 1.21 25.30 3.09
N GLN A 42 1.85 25.06 4.24
CA GLN A 42 2.08 26.06 5.28
C GLN A 42 3.36 26.86 5.06
N GLU A 43 4.43 26.25 4.54
CA GLU A 43 5.74 26.89 4.35
C GLU A 43 6.23 26.75 2.89
N PRO A 44 5.95 27.75 2.03
CA PRO A 44 6.37 27.74 0.63
C PRO A 44 7.90 27.67 0.44
N GLY A 45 8.70 28.14 1.40
CA GLY A 45 10.16 28.10 1.35
C GLY A 45 10.74 26.67 1.32
N LEU A 46 9.96 25.66 1.70
CA LEU A 46 10.37 24.25 1.70
C LEU A 46 10.18 23.55 0.34
N GLY A 47 9.88 24.27 -0.75
CA GLY A 47 9.60 23.65 -2.06
C GLY A 47 10.72 22.74 -2.60
N TRP A 48 11.99 23.06 -2.34
CA TRP A 48 13.13 22.21 -2.71
C TRP A 48 13.10 20.89 -1.93
N LEU A 49 12.83 20.96 -0.62
CA LEU A 49 12.74 19.79 0.25
C LEU A 49 11.53 18.93 -0.11
N HIS A 50 10.40 19.57 -0.47
CA HIS A 50 9.22 18.88 -0.98
C HIS A 50 9.53 18.10 -2.24
N THR A 51 10.32 18.68 -3.15
CA THR A 51 10.75 18.04 -4.40
C THR A 51 11.64 16.84 -4.12
N VAL A 52 12.62 16.98 -3.22
CA VAL A 52 13.48 15.86 -2.78
C VAL A 52 12.64 14.75 -2.14
N ALA A 53 11.68 15.10 -1.28
CA ALA A 53 10.80 14.14 -0.64
C ALA A 53 9.93 13.39 -1.67
N LYS A 54 9.33 14.10 -2.65
CA LYS A 54 8.57 13.48 -3.75
C LYS A 54 9.43 12.49 -4.53
N ALA A 55 10.65 12.88 -4.88
CA ALA A 55 11.59 12.02 -5.59
C ALA A 55 11.94 10.78 -4.75
N GLY A 56 12.21 10.94 -3.46
CA GLY A 56 12.49 9.83 -2.54
C GLY A 56 11.33 8.85 -2.42
N VAL A 57 10.09 9.35 -2.27
CA VAL A 57 8.89 8.52 -2.24
C VAL A 57 8.67 7.78 -3.57
N LEU A 58 8.85 8.47 -4.70
CA LEU A 58 8.72 7.86 -6.03
C LEU A 58 9.74 6.72 -6.21
N LEU A 59 11.00 6.97 -5.89
CA LEU A 59 12.07 5.97 -5.96
C LEU A 59 11.78 4.80 -5.02
N GLY A 60 11.34 5.07 -3.79
CA GLY A 60 10.93 4.04 -2.84
C GLY A 60 9.78 3.19 -3.36
N ALA A 61 8.75 3.80 -3.95
CA ALA A 61 7.62 3.10 -4.54
C ALA A 61 8.02 2.20 -5.72
N VAL A 62 8.96 2.65 -6.54
CA VAL A 62 9.54 1.82 -7.62
C VAL A 62 10.40 0.70 -7.02
N ALA A 63 11.22 0.98 -6.01
CA ALA A 63 12.07 -0.01 -5.37
C ALA A 63 11.27 -1.14 -4.70
N VAL A 64 10.08 -0.85 -4.19
CA VAL A 64 9.14 -1.88 -3.67
C VAL A 64 8.83 -2.95 -4.72
N ALA A 65 8.83 -2.63 -6.01
CA ALA A 65 8.61 -3.62 -7.07
C ALA A 65 9.73 -4.67 -7.14
N ALA A 66 10.95 -4.31 -6.73
CA ALA A 66 12.12 -5.19 -6.71
C ALA A 66 12.23 -6.04 -5.43
N VAL A 67 11.39 -5.79 -4.41
CA VAL A 67 11.39 -6.57 -3.17
C VAL A 67 10.81 -7.97 -3.43
N PRO A 68 11.55 -9.07 -3.15
CA PRO A 68 11.04 -10.42 -3.27
C PRO A 68 9.83 -10.63 -2.34
N ARG A 69 8.72 -11.14 -2.90
CA ARG A 69 7.44 -11.28 -2.18
C ARG A 69 7.31 -12.64 -1.48
N THR A 70 8.34 -13.03 -0.73
CA THR A 70 8.41 -14.34 -0.05
C THR A 70 7.65 -14.39 1.28
N GLY A 71 7.28 -13.24 1.84
CA GLY A 71 6.59 -13.09 3.14
C GLY A 71 5.05 -13.10 3.09
N GLY A 72 4.46 -13.53 1.96
CA GLY A 72 3.02 -13.71 1.82
C GLY A 72 2.18 -12.42 1.91
N PRO A 73 0.87 -12.52 2.19
CA PRO A 73 -0.06 -11.39 2.16
C PRO A 73 0.31 -10.25 3.12
N ARG A 74 0.94 -10.58 4.26
CA ARG A 74 1.37 -9.58 5.26
C ARG A 74 2.47 -8.68 4.70
N GLN A 75 3.43 -9.25 3.96
CA GLN A 75 4.48 -8.47 3.31
C GLN A 75 3.90 -7.56 2.22
N VAL A 76 2.95 -8.06 1.42
CA VAL A 76 2.27 -7.24 0.40
C VAL A 76 1.53 -6.07 1.05
N ALA A 77 0.82 -6.31 2.15
CA ALA A 77 0.17 -5.24 2.90
C ALA A 77 1.17 -4.22 3.46
N ALA A 78 2.31 -4.66 4.00
CA ALA A 78 3.36 -3.76 4.48
C ALA A 78 3.93 -2.88 3.38
N LEU A 79 4.29 -3.48 2.25
CA LEU A 79 4.80 -2.75 1.09
C LEU A 79 3.76 -1.77 0.54
N GLY A 80 2.49 -2.17 0.47
CA GLY A 80 1.39 -1.28 0.09
C GLY A 80 1.22 -0.12 1.06
N ALA A 81 1.27 -0.38 2.37
CA ALA A 81 1.14 0.66 3.40
C ALA A 81 2.25 1.70 3.26
N VAL A 82 3.50 1.26 3.06
CA VAL A 82 4.65 2.15 2.83
C VAL A 82 4.41 3.06 1.63
N VAL A 83 3.95 2.52 0.50
CA VAL A 83 3.67 3.31 -0.71
C VAL A 83 2.56 4.33 -0.48
N VAL A 84 1.44 3.92 0.12
CA VAL A 84 0.29 4.79 0.36
C VAL A 84 0.63 5.89 1.38
N ILE A 85 1.32 5.55 2.47
CA ILE A 85 1.77 6.53 3.48
C ILE A 85 2.76 7.50 2.86
N GLY A 86 3.76 6.99 2.11
CA GLY A 86 4.73 7.83 1.41
C GLY A 86 4.06 8.83 0.48
N LEU A 87 3.12 8.36 -0.35
CA LEU A 87 2.34 9.23 -1.25
C LEU A 87 1.60 10.33 -0.49
N GLN A 88 0.97 9.99 0.64
CA GLN A 88 0.26 10.97 1.46
C GLN A 88 1.19 11.97 2.14
N LEU A 89 2.37 11.55 2.58
CA LEU A 89 3.36 12.44 3.21
C LEU A 89 3.83 13.56 2.27
N VAL A 90 3.90 13.29 0.96
CA VAL A 90 4.33 14.27 -0.04
C VAL A 90 3.17 14.95 -0.76
N ALA A 91 1.92 14.66 -0.40
CA ALA A 91 0.76 15.34 -0.96
C ALA A 91 0.70 16.79 -0.44
N THR A 92 0.59 17.77 -1.34
CA THR A 92 0.32 19.16 -0.95
C THR A 92 -1.05 19.25 -0.28
N HIS A 93 -2.06 18.64 -0.89
CA HIS A 93 -3.41 18.57 -0.34
C HIS A 93 -3.62 17.32 0.51
N TRP A 94 -3.23 17.38 1.78
CA TRP A 94 -3.49 16.31 2.75
C TRP A 94 -4.66 16.64 3.69
N PHE A 95 -5.44 15.62 4.06
CA PHE A 95 -6.52 15.73 5.04
C PHE A 95 -6.65 14.45 5.87
N TYR A 96 -7.06 14.54 7.13
CA TYR A 96 -7.06 13.40 8.07
C TYR A 96 -7.98 12.24 7.65
N LEU A 97 -8.98 12.50 6.82
CA LEU A 97 -9.83 11.44 6.26
C LEU A 97 -9.05 10.46 5.38
N TYR A 98 -7.86 10.83 4.89
CA TYR A 98 -7.04 9.94 4.08
C TYR A 98 -6.37 8.81 4.88
N VAL A 99 -6.40 8.89 6.22
CA VAL A 99 -5.89 7.81 7.09
C VAL A 99 -6.50 6.46 6.72
N VAL A 100 -7.81 6.43 6.39
CA VAL A 100 -8.53 5.20 6.03
C VAL A 100 -7.98 4.50 4.78
N TRP A 101 -7.15 5.16 3.96
CA TRP A 101 -6.56 4.57 2.75
C TRP A 101 -5.40 3.63 3.08
N PHE A 102 -4.66 3.87 4.16
CA PHE A 102 -3.57 2.97 4.60
C PHE A 102 -3.94 2.16 5.85
N THR A 103 -4.95 2.56 6.63
CA THR A 103 -5.34 1.85 7.86
C THR A 103 -5.57 0.35 7.64
N PRO A 104 -6.30 -0.13 6.61
CA PRO A 104 -6.52 -1.56 6.42
C PRO A 104 -5.22 -2.33 6.22
N LEU A 105 -4.27 -1.74 5.48
CA LEU A 105 -2.96 -2.34 5.21
C LEU A 105 -2.14 -2.44 6.51
N VAL A 106 -2.12 -1.36 7.30
CA VAL A 106 -1.45 -1.33 8.61
C VAL A 106 -2.08 -2.36 9.57
N LEU A 107 -3.41 -2.46 9.60
CA LEU A 107 -4.11 -3.45 10.42
C LEU A 107 -3.73 -4.88 10.02
N VAL A 108 -3.65 -5.21 8.74
CA VAL A 108 -3.16 -6.54 8.29
C VAL A 108 -1.74 -6.81 8.77
N VAL A 109 -0.86 -5.80 8.74
CA VAL A 109 0.54 -5.94 9.18
C VAL A 109 0.64 -6.18 10.68
N VAL A 110 -0.08 -5.39 11.47
CA VAL A 110 -0.05 -5.44 12.95
C VAL A 110 -0.78 -6.70 13.44
N MET A 111 -1.98 -6.97 12.93
CA MET A 111 -2.78 -8.13 13.35
C MET A 111 -2.20 -9.45 12.85
N GLY A 112 -1.49 -9.44 11.72
CA GLY A 112 -0.82 -10.62 11.18
C GLY A 112 0.28 -11.19 12.08
N VAL A 113 0.77 -10.43 13.09
CA VAL A 113 1.70 -10.91 14.12
C VAL A 113 1.04 -11.99 15.00
N TYR A 114 -0.28 -11.92 15.20
CA TYR A 114 -1.00 -12.82 16.10
C TYR A 114 -1.42 -14.14 15.45
N ARG A 115 -1.02 -14.40 14.19
CA ARG A 115 -1.22 -15.73 13.60
C ARG A 115 -0.35 -16.74 14.34
N ARG A 116 -0.98 -17.57 15.18
CA ARG A 116 -0.35 -18.78 15.70
C ARG A 116 0.04 -19.68 14.51
N PRO A 117 1.26 -20.25 14.49
CA PRO A 117 1.51 -21.38 13.60
C PRO A 117 0.43 -22.44 13.86
N PRO A 118 -0.02 -23.18 12.84
CA PRO A 118 -0.91 -24.31 13.06
C PRO A 118 -0.32 -25.14 14.19
N SER A 119 -1.11 -25.40 15.24
CA SER A 119 -0.74 -26.39 16.23
C SER A 119 -0.29 -27.62 15.44
N GLU A 120 0.95 -28.07 15.63
CA GLU A 120 1.34 -29.40 15.17
C GLU A 120 0.21 -30.34 15.59
N PRO A 121 -0.34 -31.18 14.68
CA PRO A 121 -1.36 -32.13 15.07
C PRO A 121 -0.80 -32.86 16.28
N GLU A 122 -1.45 -32.66 17.42
CA GLU A 122 -1.12 -33.27 18.69
C GLU A 122 -0.81 -34.72 18.36
N GLN A 123 0.46 -35.12 18.48
CA GLN A 123 0.89 -36.47 18.17
C GLN A 123 -0.02 -37.37 19.00
N ALA A 124 -0.99 -37.99 18.33
CA ALA A 124 -1.93 -38.87 18.99
C ALA A 124 -1.07 -39.88 19.75
N PRO A 125 -1.26 -40.03 21.07
CA PRO A 125 -0.42 -40.90 21.87
C PRO A 125 -0.31 -42.25 21.15
N ALA A 126 0.93 -42.69 20.93
CA ALA A 126 1.20 -43.93 20.21
C ALA A 126 0.29 -45.03 20.78
N PRO A 127 -0.42 -45.80 19.94
CA PRO A 127 -1.27 -46.88 20.43
C PRO A 127 -0.46 -47.75 21.39
N PRO A 128 -0.99 -48.12 22.57
CA PRO A 128 -0.26 -48.96 23.50
C PRO A 128 0.19 -50.21 22.76
N ALA A 129 1.50 -50.49 22.84
CA ALA A 129 2.09 -51.68 22.25
C ALA A 129 1.26 -52.87 22.74
N ARG A 130 0.63 -53.60 21.82
CA ARG A 130 -0.07 -54.83 22.16
C ARG A 130 0.96 -55.78 22.76
N GLU A 131 0.89 -55.97 24.08
CA GLU A 131 1.60 -57.05 24.75
C GLU A 131 1.20 -58.35 24.05
N ALA A 132 2.19 -58.99 23.42
CA ALA A 132 2.01 -60.30 22.85
C ALA A 132 1.74 -61.26 24.01
N VAL A 133 0.50 -61.73 24.12
CA VAL A 133 0.13 -62.81 25.03
C VAL A 133 0.80 -64.09 24.49
N PRO A 134 1.74 -64.70 25.22
CA PRO A 134 2.34 -65.96 24.80
C PRO A 134 1.30 -67.09 24.86
N ALA A 135 1.34 -67.96 23.85
CA ALA A 135 0.46 -69.12 23.68
C ALA A 135 0.83 -70.27 24.63
#